data_AF-A0A0J1AA29-F1
#
_entry.id   AF-A0A0J1AA29-F1
#
_cell.length_a   1.000
_cell.length_b   1.000
_cell.length_c   1.000
_cell.angle_alpha   90.00
_cell.angle_beta   90.00
_cell.angle_gamma   90.00
#
_symmetry.space_group_name_H-M   'P 1'
#
loop_
_entity.id
_entity.type
_entity.pdbx_description
1 polymer ?
#
loop_
_entity_poly.entity_id
_entity_poly.type
_entity_poly.pdbx_seq_one_letter_code
_entity_poly.pdbx_strand_id
1 'polypeptide(L)' 'MVLKRGKEVAKISMNETKYGFPMNDICQKKFASFCRAWMNRDKHFIEQLRLRGLARLNQKSYQLVA' A
#
# COMPACT_ATOMS: atom_id res chain seq x y z
N MET A 1 -33.66 -2.09 23.03
CA MET A 1 -32.45 -2.54 22.31
C MET A 1 -31.42 -1.42 22.36
N VAL A 2 -30.61 -1.38 23.42
CA VAL A 2 -29.64 -0.29 23.64
C VAL A 2 -28.40 -0.59 22.82
N LEU A 3 -28.22 0.12 21.70
CA LEU A 3 -26.98 0.13 20.92
C LEU A 3 -25.86 0.69 21.80
N LYS A 4 -25.12 -0.18 22.48
CA LYS A 4 -23.90 0.19 23.19
C LYS A 4 -22.85 0.61 22.16
N ARG A 5 -22.80 1.91 21.84
CA ARG A 5 -21.66 2.59 21.20
C ARG A 5 -20.44 2.51 22.14
N GLY A 6 -19.86 1.33 22.30
CA GLY A 6 -18.49 1.20 22.78
C GLY A 6 -17.60 1.62 21.61
N LYS A 7 -16.75 2.64 21.80
CA LYS A 7 -15.72 3.01 20.83
C LYS A 7 -14.80 1.80 20.63
N GLU A 8 -15.05 0.96 19.64
CA GLU A 8 -14.08 -0.05 19.26
C GLU A 8 -12.88 0.68 18.63
N VAL A 9 -11.80 0.79 19.39
CA VAL A 9 -10.55 1.45 18.96
C VAL A 9 -9.58 0.38 18.45
N ALA A 10 -8.74 0.74 17.48
CA ALA A 10 -7.67 -0.14 17.01
C ALA A 10 -6.72 -0.48 18.18
N LYS A 11 -6.49 -1.76 18.43
CA LYS A 11 -5.59 -2.25 19.49
C LYS A 11 -4.67 -3.32 18.94
N ILE A 12 -3.40 -3.21 19.31
CA ILE A 12 -2.34 -4.21 19.06
C ILE A 12 -1.90 -4.70 20.44
N SER A 13 -1.84 -6.01 20.63
CA SER A 13 -1.25 -6.61 21.82
C SER A 13 0.26 -6.43 21.79
N MET A 14 0.86 -6.04 22.91
CA MET A 14 2.33 -5.97 23.06
C MET A 14 2.95 -7.34 23.37
N ASN A 15 2.12 -8.36 23.62
CA ASN A 15 2.59 -9.73 23.82
C ASN A 15 2.79 -10.39 22.46
N GLU A 16 4.04 -10.69 22.14
CA GLU A 16 4.43 -11.45 20.96
C GLU A 16 4.05 -12.92 21.13
N THR A 17 3.44 -13.50 20.09
CA THR A 17 3.15 -14.93 20.01
C THR A 17 3.98 -15.57 18.91
N LYS A 18 4.00 -16.91 18.82
CA LYS A 18 4.63 -17.63 17.70
C LYS A 18 4.11 -17.23 16.30
N TYR A 19 2.96 -16.54 16.24
CA TYR A 19 2.34 -16.05 15.01
C TYR A 19 2.43 -14.50 14.87
N GLY A 20 3.22 -13.84 15.71
CA GLY A 20 3.36 -12.38 15.77
C GLY A 20 2.46 -11.72 16.82
N PHE A 21 2.17 -10.43 16.64
CA PHE A 21 1.39 -9.62 17.58
C PHE A 21 -0.13 -9.72 17.28
N PRO A 22 -0.94 -10.21 18.22
CA PRO A 22 -2.39 -10.23 18.07
C PRO A 22 -2.96 -8.82 17.89
N MET A 23 -3.78 -8.62 16.86
CA MET A 23 -4.46 -7.35 16.58
C MET A 23 -5.97 -7.57 16.53
N ASN A 24 -6.76 -6.59 16.99
CA ASN A 24 -8.22 -6.66 16.83
C ASN A 24 -8.67 -6.36 15.39
N ASP A 25 -9.89 -6.76 15.02
CA ASP A 25 -10.42 -6.67 13.65
C ASP A 25 -10.33 -5.28 13.04
N ILE A 26 -10.55 -4.23 13.84
CA ILE A 26 -10.44 -2.84 13.39
C ILE A 26 -9.00 -2.49 13.05
N CYS A 27 -8.04 -2.88 13.90
CA CYS A 27 -6.63 -2.68 13.63
C CYS A 27 -6.18 -3.45 12.39
N GLN A 28 -6.59 -4.71 12.25
CA GLN A 28 -6.29 -5.53 11.08
C GLN A 28 -6.81 -4.91 9.78
N LYS A 29 -8.06 -4.42 9.76
CA LYS A 29 -8.64 -3.76 8.58
C LYS A 29 -7.89 -2.48 8.19
N LYS A 30 -7.54 -1.65 9.17
CA LYS A 30 -6.75 -0.42 8.94
C LYS A 30 -5.36 -0.75 8.44
N PHE A 31 -4.71 -1.73 9.05
CA PHE A 31 -3.38 -2.19 8.67
C PHE A 31 -3.37 -2.77 7.25
N ALA A 32 -4.33 -3.61 6.89
CA ALA A 32 -4.46 -4.15 5.53
C ALA A 32 -4.69 -3.04 4.48
N SER A 33 -5.45 -1.99 4.83
CA SER A 33 -5.62 -0.82 3.96
C SER A 33 -4.31 -0.05 3.78
N PHE A 34 -3.56 0.17 4.87
CA PHE A 34 -2.24 0.78 4.83
C PHE A 34 -1.27 -0.01 3.93
N CYS A 35 -1.17 -1.33 4.13
CA CYS A 35 -0.31 -2.18 3.29
C CYS A 35 -0.69 -2.10 1.81
N ARG A 36 -1.99 -2.10 1.48
CA ARG A 36 -2.45 -1.94 0.10
C ARG A 36 -2.07 -0.59 -0.49
N ALA A 37 -2.28 0.50 0.23
CA ALA A 37 -1.92 1.84 -0.22
C ALA A 37 -0.41 1.97 -0.44
N TRP A 38 0.39 1.43 0.47
CA TRP A 38 1.85 1.40 0.37
C TRP A 38 2.33 0.61 -0.86
N MET A 39 1.86 -0.63 -1.02
CA MET A 39 2.24 -1.48 -2.16
C MET A 39 1.79 -0.90 -3.51
N ASN A 40 0.67 -0.17 -3.54
CA ASN A 40 0.21 0.49 -4.77
C ASN A 40 0.99 1.76 -5.10
N ARG A 41 1.57 2.44 -4.10
CA ARG A 41 2.46 3.59 -4.31
C ARG A 41 3.68 3.18 -5.12
N ASP A 42 4.25 2.01 -4.83
CA ASP A 42 5.40 1.47 -5.57
C ASP A 42 5.02 1.11 -7.01
N LYS A 43 3.81 0.61 -7.26
CA LYS A 43 3.34 0.33 -8.63
C LYS A 43 3.26 1.59 -9.48
N HIS A 44 2.73 2.70 -8.93
CA HIS A 44 2.70 3.98 -9.63
C HIS A 44 4.11 4.50 -9.93
N PHE A 45 5.04 4.35 -8.98
CA PHE A 45 6.43 4.75 -9.20
C PHE A 45 7.12 3.91 -10.29
N ILE A 46 6.95 2.59 -10.27
CA ILE A 46 7.48 1.67 -11.29
C ILE A 46 6.88 2.01 -12.66
N GLU A 47 5.57 2.29 -12.72
CA GLU A 47 4.90 2.68 -13.96
C GLU A 47 5.42 4.01 -14.51
N GLN A 48 5.63 5.01 -13.65
CA GLN A 48 6.25 6.28 -14.05
C GLN A 48 7.68 6.09 -14.57
N LEU A 49 8.48 5.22 -13.96
CA LEU A 49 9.81 4.87 -14.46
C LEU A 49 9.74 4.22 -15.84
N ARG A 50 8.80 3.28 -16.03
CA ARG A 50 8.58 2.59 -17.31
C ARG A 50 8.20 3.58 -18.42
N LEU A 51 7.25 4.49 -18.15
CA LEU A 51 6.82 5.52 -19.08
C LEU A 51 7.97 6.48 -19.46
N ARG A 52 8.81 6.87 -18.50
CA ARG A 52 10.02 7.68 -18.77
C ARG A 52 11.02 6.94 -19.67
N GLY A 53 11.19 5.63 -19.46
CA GLY A 53 12.04 4.79 -20.31
C GLY A 53 11.53 4.75 -21.76
N LEU A 54 10.23 4.51 -21.95
CA LEU A 54 9.60 4.52 -23.28
C LEU A 54 9.69 5.88 -23.97
N ALA A 55 9.48 6.98 -23.24
CA ALA A 55 9.62 8.33 -23.78
C ALA A 55 11.04 8.61 -24.30
N ARG A 56 12.08 8.19 -23.55
CA ARG A 56 13.48 8.32 -23.99
C ARG A 56 13.80 7.47 -25.21
N LEU A 57 13.25 6.25 -25.28
CA LEU A 57 13.42 5.38 -26.44
C LEU A 57 12.79 6.01 -27.69
N ASN A 58 11.56 6.51 -27.58
CA ASN A 58 10.89 7.19 -28.68
C ASN A 58 11.68 8.40 -29.17
N GLN A 59 12.21 9.25 -28.27
CA GLN A 59 13.07 10.37 -28.66
C GLN A 59 14.32 9.93 -29.44
N LYS A 60 15.00 8.86 -29.00
CA LYS A 60 16.16 8.32 -29.73
C LYS A 60 15.77 7.78 -31.10
N SER A 61 14.63 7.10 -31.23
CA SER A 61 14.13 6.63 -32.52
C SER A 61 13.88 7.78 -33.50
N TYR A 62 13.30 8.90 -33.05
CA TYR A 62 13.12 10.08 -33.90
C TYR A 62 14.45 10.74 -34.31
N GLN A 63 15.48 10.67 -33.48
CA GLN A 63 16.82 11.18 -33.82
C GLN A 63 17.60 10.30 -34.79
N LEU A 64 17.30 8.99 -34.87
CA LEU A 64 17.97 8.05 -35.77
C LEU A 64 17.35 8.00 -37.18
N VAL A 65 16.16 8.60 -37.34
CA VAL A 65 15.44 8.69 -38.62
C VAL A 65 15.60 10.09 -39.26
N ALA A 66 16.23 11.03 -38.54
CA ALA A 66 16.50 12.40 -38.98
C ALA A 66 17.89 12.55 -39.62
#